data_AF-A0A6P5YY97-F1
#
_entry.id   AF-A0A6P5YY97-F1
#
_cell.length_a   1.000
_cell.length_b   1.000
_cell.length_c   1.000
_cell.angle_alpha   90.00
_cell.angle_beta   90.00
_cell.angle_gamma   90.00
#
_symmetry.space_group_name_H-M   'P 1'
#
loop_
_entity.id
_entity.type
_entity.pdbx_description
1 polymer ?
#
loop_
_entity_poly.entity_id
_entity_poly.type
_entity_poly.pdbx_seq_one_letter_code
_entity_poly.pdbx_strand_id
1 'polypeptide(L)'
;MWKKVSHRKTSWKESHLCQMWCWNAAATQQMLDLFDVKGIIHFGIAGNANNSMSIGDVSIPSQVAHTGIWDWVNPHGTVDEDDVAQLDIGSFNVPKANGTNLLGHIGYRKEQYFSESGTPNTAQSVVWTKITPHWLQLASNFGDLKLEQCVNSSLCLPQKPKLVVGLRASTANIFLDNAAYRDFLFQTFHISSVDMESAAVVMTSLSNGFPVIVIRGLSDLAGGQQGKNAIGIFGYLAAVNTAKAVLEFIGKLPGYAH
;
A
#
# COMPACT_ATOMS: atom_id res chain seq x y z
N MET A 1 -37.53 -3.54 -18.65
CA MET A 1 -38.18 -3.43 -17.33
C MET A 1 -37.24 -2.64 -16.43
N TRP A 2 -37.46 -1.33 -16.27
CA TRP A 2 -36.53 -0.43 -15.57
C TRP A 2 -36.91 -0.36 -14.08
N LYS A 3 -35.98 -0.71 -13.19
CA LYS A 3 -36.15 -0.54 -11.73
C LYS A 3 -35.38 0.70 -11.27
N LYS A 4 -36.16 1.69 -10.84
CA LYS A 4 -35.75 2.92 -10.17
C LYS A 4 -35.15 2.57 -8.80
N VAL A 5 -33.89 2.88 -8.54
CA VAL A 5 -33.31 2.77 -7.19
C VAL A 5 -33.29 4.17 -6.58
N SER A 6 -34.11 4.34 -5.53
CA SER A 6 -34.26 5.60 -4.79
C SER A 6 -33.07 5.79 -3.84
N HIS A 7 -32.53 7.01 -3.82
CA HIS A 7 -31.51 7.44 -2.87
C HIS A 7 -32.02 7.32 -1.42
N ARG A 8 -31.26 6.61 -0.59
CA ARG A 8 -31.21 6.84 0.87
C ARG A 8 -29.77 7.19 1.25
N LYS A 9 -29.61 8.40 1.77
CA LYS A 9 -28.40 8.83 2.49
C LYS A 9 -28.17 7.82 3.63
N THR A 10 -27.07 7.08 3.57
CA THR A 10 -26.59 6.26 4.68
C THR A 10 -25.18 6.72 5.04
N SER A 11 -25.03 6.96 6.34
CA SER A 11 -23.79 7.29 7.04
C SER A 11 -22.69 6.28 6.69
N TRP A 12 -21.64 6.72 6.01
CA TRP A 12 -20.43 5.95 5.75
C TRP A 12 -19.61 5.85 7.05
N LYS A 13 -19.86 4.83 7.86
CA LYS A 13 -18.96 4.42 8.95
C LYS A 13 -18.69 2.91 8.88
N GLU A 14 -17.40 2.59 8.71
CA GLU A 14 -16.70 1.49 9.41
C GLU A 14 -17.05 0.02 9.10
N SER A 15 -17.44 -0.32 7.87
CA SER A 15 -17.66 -1.73 7.45
C SER A 15 -16.81 -2.24 6.27
N HIS A 16 -15.85 -1.47 5.76
CA HIS A 16 -15.25 -1.73 4.43
C HIS A 16 -13.84 -2.38 4.42
N LEU A 17 -13.19 -2.61 5.57
CA LEU A 17 -11.77 -2.94 5.57
C LEU A 17 -11.45 -4.39 5.15
N CYS A 18 -12.34 -5.36 5.40
CA CYS A 18 -12.04 -6.78 5.20
C CYS A 18 -12.23 -7.28 3.75
N GLN A 19 -12.77 -6.47 2.84
CA GLN A 19 -13.00 -6.88 1.44
C GLN A 19 -12.13 -6.10 0.43
N MET A 20 -11.30 -5.17 0.89
CA MET A 20 -10.63 -4.19 0.05
C MET A 20 -9.82 -4.83 -1.08
N TRP A 21 -9.07 -5.88 -0.77
CA TRP A 21 -8.26 -6.60 -1.76
C TRP A 21 -9.05 -7.13 -2.97
N CYS A 22 -10.03 -8.01 -2.74
CA CYS A 22 -10.80 -8.63 -3.82
C CYS A 22 -11.61 -7.60 -4.62
N TRP A 23 -12.14 -6.57 -3.96
CA TRP A 23 -12.85 -5.50 -4.66
C TRP A 23 -11.92 -4.68 -5.55
N ASN A 24 -10.71 -4.35 -5.10
CA ASN A 24 -9.76 -3.61 -5.93
C ASN A 24 -9.25 -4.44 -7.10
N ALA A 25 -9.03 -5.74 -6.90
CA ALA A 25 -8.73 -6.66 -8.00
C ALA A 25 -9.88 -6.71 -9.01
N ALA A 26 -11.12 -6.92 -8.56
CA ALA A 26 -12.29 -6.99 -9.43
C ALA A 26 -12.58 -5.66 -10.15
N ALA A 27 -12.45 -4.53 -9.45
CA ALA A 27 -12.62 -3.21 -10.05
C ALA A 27 -11.52 -2.92 -11.09
N THR A 28 -10.28 -3.31 -10.81
CA THR A 28 -9.18 -3.21 -11.78
C THR A 28 -9.47 -4.05 -13.02
N GLN A 29 -9.88 -5.31 -12.84
CA GLN A 29 -10.25 -6.17 -13.96
C GLN A 29 -11.41 -5.58 -14.76
N GLN A 30 -12.47 -5.09 -14.10
CA GLN A 30 -13.58 -4.42 -14.79
C GLN A 30 -13.12 -3.20 -15.60
N MET A 31 -12.17 -2.41 -15.08
CA MET A 31 -11.62 -1.29 -15.85
C MET A 31 -10.86 -1.76 -17.09
N LEU A 32 -10.08 -2.85 -16.98
CA LEU A 32 -9.33 -3.41 -18.09
C LEU A 32 -10.24 -4.05 -19.15
N ASP A 33 -11.33 -4.69 -18.73
CA ASP A 33 -12.28 -5.36 -19.64
C ASP A 33 -13.17 -4.37 -20.40
N LEU A 34 -13.51 -3.22 -19.77
CA LEU A 34 -14.54 -2.31 -20.28
C LEU A 34 -14.01 -1.07 -21.00
N PHE A 35 -12.74 -0.70 -20.80
CA PHE A 35 -12.15 0.53 -21.35
C PHE A 35 -10.86 0.24 -22.13
N ASP A 36 -10.54 1.06 -23.14
CA ASP A 36 -9.22 1.03 -23.81
C ASP A 36 -8.17 1.68 -22.91
N VAL A 37 -7.68 0.89 -21.95
CA VAL A 37 -6.67 1.30 -20.98
C VAL A 37 -5.27 1.19 -21.59
N LYS A 38 -4.40 2.19 -21.38
CA LYS A 38 -2.97 2.10 -21.74
C LYS A 38 -2.06 1.75 -20.56
N GLY A 39 -2.60 1.84 -19.34
CA GLY A 39 -1.95 1.49 -18.09
C GLY A 39 -2.73 2.01 -16.89
N ILE A 40 -2.32 1.60 -15.69
CA ILE A 40 -3.01 1.89 -14.44
C ILE A 40 -2.15 2.78 -13.54
N ILE A 41 -2.65 3.98 -13.21
CA ILE A 41 -2.06 4.82 -12.17
C ILE A 41 -2.90 4.61 -10.91
N HIS A 42 -2.36 3.88 -9.94
CA HIS A 42 -3.02 3.66 -8.67
C HIS A 42 -2.47 4.62 -7.62
N PHE A 43 -3.35 5.40 -7.00
CA PHE A 43 -2.91 6.44 -6.07
C PHE A 43 -3.87 6.63 -4.90
N GLY A 44 -3.33 7.14 -3.81
CA GLY A 44 -4.08 7.39 -2.58
C GLY A 44 -3.15 7.76 -1.42
N ILE A 45 -3.65 7.66 -0.20
CA ILE A 45 -2.83 7.84 1.00
C ILE A 45 -2.31 6.49 1.51
N ALA A 46 -1.31 6.52 2.38
CA ALA A 46 -0.69 5.36 3.03
C ALA A 46 -0.12 5.74 4.41
N GLY A 47 0.09 4.75 5.26
CA GLY A 47 0.83 4.90 6.52
C GLY A 47 2.35 4.84 6.29
N ASN A 48 3.11 5.59 7.10
CA ASN A 48 4.57 5.62 7.01
C ASN A 48 5.24 4.58 7.94
N ALA A 49 5.91 3.59 7.37
CA ALA A 49 6.69 2.60 8.10
C ALA A 49 8.21 2.92 8.20
N ASN A 50 8.69 3.97 7.53
CA ASN A 50 10.11 4.30 7.44
C ASN A 50 10.44 5.63 8.12
N ASN A 51 11.32 5.59 9.13
CA ASN A 51 11.70 6.77 9.93
C ASN A 51 12.51 7.83 9.14
N SER A 52 12.98 7.53 7.93
CA SER A 52 13.62 8.51 7.04
C SER A 52 12.63 9.30 6.17
N MET A 53 11.34 8.96 6.25
CA MET A 53 10.23 9.65 5.61
C MET A 53 9.34 10.32 6.66
N SER A 54 8.57 11.31 6.22
CA SER A 54 7.70 12.12 7.07
C SER A 54 6.25 12.10 6.55
N ILE A 55 5.29 12.42 7.44
CA ILE A 55 3.92 12.73 7.02
C ILE A 55 3.99 13.84 5.95
N GLY A 56 3.17 13.72 4.91
CA GLY A 56 3.11 14.62 3.76
C GLY A 56 4.02 14.23 2.61
N ASP A 57 5.06 13.41 2.84
CA ASP A 57 5.91 12.88 1.76
C ASP A 57 5.08 12.02 0.81
N VAL A 58 5.52 11.92 -0.44
CA VAL A 58 4.92 11.05 -1.45
C VAL A 58 5.90 9.94 -1.79
N SER A 59 5.43 8.69 -1.68
CA SER A 59 6.17 7.47 -2.00
C SER A 59 5.71 6.92 -3.35
N ILE A 60 6.67 6.63 -4.23
CA ILE A 60 6.46 5.85 -5.45
C ILE A 60 7.30 4.58 -5.31
N PRO A 61 6.72 3.46 -4.84
CA PRO A 61 7.49 2.25 -4.60
C PRO A 61 7.97 1.62 -5.92
N SER A 62 9.14 0.97 -5.90
CA SER A 62 9.61 0.12 -7.01
C SER A 62 8.92 -1.24 -7.05
N GLN A 63 8.39 -1.68 -5.91
CA GLN A 63 7.74 -2.96 -5.75
C GLN A 63 6.79 -2.97 -4.55
N VAL A 64 5.74 -3.78 -4.63
CA VAL A 64 4.70 -3.92 -3.60
C VAL A 64 4.58 -5.39 -3.21
N ALA A 65 4.37 -5.67 -1.93
CA ALA A 65 4.10 -7.00 -1.41
C ALA A 65 2.71 -7.10 -0.75
N HIS A 66 2.06 -8.25 -0.91
CA HIS A 66 0.90 -8.62 -0.08
C HIS A 66 1.40 -9.17 1.26
N THR A 67 1.40 -8.36 2.30
CA THR A 67 1.88 -8.77 3.64
C THR A 67 0.74 -9.18 4.56
N GLY A 68 -0.44 -9.46 4.01
CA GLY A 68 -1.62 -9.92 4.74
C GLY A 68 -1.92 -11.41 4.56
N ILE A 69 -1.07 -12.14 3.82
CA ILE A 69 -1.20 -13.60 3.63
C ILE A 69 -0.36 -14.28 4.70
N TRP A 70 -1.04 -14.82 5.71
CA TRP A 70 -0.41 -15.38 6.88
C TRP A 70 -0.80 -16.84 7.08
N ASP A 71 0.16 -17.65 7.46
CA ASP A 71 -0.11 -18.87 8.22
C ASP A 71 -0.01 -18.53 9.70
N TRP A 72 -1.18 -18.32 10.33
CA TRP A 72 -1.24 -18.10 11.76
C TRP A 72 -1.31 -19.44 12.48
N VAL A 73 -0.19 -19.84 13.08
CA VAL A 73 -0.03 -21.19 13.64
C VAL A 73 -0.29 -21.21 15.15
N ASN A 74 -0.68 -22.39 15.64
CA ASN A 74 -0.84 -22.66 17.07
C ASN A 74 0.46 -22.33 17.84
N PRO A 75 0.40 -22.03 19.16
CA PRO A 75 1.59 -21.72 19.96
C PRO A 75 2.69 -22.79 19.99
N HIS A 76 2.35 -24.04 19.69
CA HIS A 76 3.30 -25.16 19.56
C HIS A 76 3.50 -25.62 18.11
N GLY A 77 2.86 -24.93 17.16
CA GLY A 77 3.03 -25.17 15.73
C GLY A 77 4.30 -24.53 15.21
N THR A 78 4.86 -25.13 14.17
CA THR A 78 5.99 -24.57 13.42
C THR A 78 5.47 -23.82 12.21
N VAL A 79 6.09 -22.67 11.92
CA VAL A 79 5.89 -21.96 10.65
C VAL A 79 6.45 -22.80 9.51
N ASP A 80 5.83 -22.72 8.33
CA ASP A 80 6.27 -23.48 7.15
C ASP A 80 7.68 -23.03 6.71
N GLU A 81 8.53 -23.95 6.27
CA GLU A 81 9.86 -23.62 5.75
C GLU A 81 9.79 -22.78 4.46
N ASP A 82 8.66 -22.85 3.74
CA ASP A 82 8.42 -22.06 2.53
C ASP A 82 8.03 -20.60 2.79
N ASP A 83 7.69 -20.25 4.03
CA ASP A 83 7.38 -18.89 4.44
C ASP A 83 8.61 -17.98 4.41
N VAL A 84 8.38 -16.72 4.05
CA VAL A 84 9.47 -15.77 3.78
C VAL A 84 9.88 -14.95 5.00
N ALA A 85 9.07 -14.99 6.06
CA ALA A 85 9.38 -14.42 7.35
C ALA A 85 8.48 -15.02 8.42
N GLN A 86 8.90 -14.87 9.68
CA GLN A 86 8.12 -15.25 10.84
C GLN A 86 8.00 -14.05 11.79
N LEU A 87 6.79 -13.78 12.26
CA LEU A 87 6.50 -12.89 13.38
C LEU A 87 6.17 -13.74 14.61
N ASP A 88 7.06 -13.73 15.60
CA ASP A 88 6.76 -14.29 16.91
C ASP A 88 6.02 -13.27 17.77
N ILE A 89 4.70 -13.42 17.90
CA ILE A 89 3.86 -12.53 18.71
C ILE A 89 4.26 -12.61 20.19
N GLY A 90 4.76 -13.77 20.64
CA GLY A 90 5.27 -14.00 21.99
C GLY A 90 6.38 -13.03 22.40
N SER A 91 7.19 -12.60 21.45
CA SER A 91 8.27 -11.64 21.67
C SER A 91 7.79 -10.21 21.92
N PHE A 92 6.52 -9.88 21.62
CA PHE A 92 5.94 -8.54 21.76
C PHE A 92 5.01 -8.40 22.99
N ASN A 93 5.37 -9.01 24.11
CA ASN A 93 4.59 -8.98 25.35
C ASN A 93 5.10 -7.96 26.37
N VAL A 94 4.30 -6.92 26.63
CA VAL A 94 4.56 -5.91 27.67
C VAL A 94 3.28 -5.66 28.50
N PRO A 95 3.35 -5.71 29.85
CA PRO A 95 4.49 -6.13 30.66
C PRO A 95 4.82 -7.61 30.42
N LYS A 96 6.09 -7.98 30.57
CA LYS A 96 6.49 -9.40 30.51
C LYS A 96 5.85 -10.12 31.70
N ALA A 97 4.81 -10.90 31.43
CA ALA A 97 4.17 -11.75 32.41
C ALA A 97 4.77 -13.16 32.37
N ASN A 98 4.67 -13.88 33.48
CA ASN A 98 4.97 -15.31 33.50
C ASN A 98 3.85 -16.06 32.76
N GLY A 99 4.17 -16.76 31.67
CA GLY A 99 3.23 -17.55 30.90
C GLY A 99 3.57 -17.59 29.41
N THR A 100 2.86 -18.43 28.66
CA THR A 100 3.02 -18.56 27.20
C THR A 100 2.06 -17.62 26.49
N ASN A 101 2.54 -16.93 25.45
CA ASN A 101 1.66 -16.16 24.56
C ASN A 101 0.79 -17.12 23.73
N LEU A 102 -0.53 -17.06 23.91
CA LEU A 102 -1.47 -17.91 23.18
C LEU A 102 -1.69 -17.47 21.72
N LEU A 103 -1.23 -16.29 21.34
CA LEU A 103 -1.26 -15.83 19.94
C LEU A 103 -0.14 -16.46 19.10
N GLY A 104 0.86 -17.12 19.70
CA GLY A 104 1.85 -17.92 18.97
C GLY A 104 2.64 -17.15 17.92
N HIS A 105 2.70 -17.71 16.70
CA HIS A 105 3.54 -17.21 15.62
C HIS A 105 2.74 -17.06 14.32
N ILE A 106 3.19 -16.12 13.48
CA ILE A 106 2.67 -15.88 12.13
C ILE A 106 3.80 -16.14 11.14
N GLY A 107 3.54 -16.99 10.15
CA GLY A 107 4.36 -17.13 8.95
C GLY A 107 3.86 -16.25 7.80
N TYR A 108 4.77 -15.63 7.05
CA TYR A 108 4.44 -14.79 5.90
C TYR A 108 4.58 -15.57 4.62
N ARG A 109 3.47 -15.76 3.91
CA ARG A 109 3.43 -16.56 2.70
C ARG A 109 3.80 -15.78 1.45
N LYS A 110 4.23 -16.52 0.44
CA LYS A 110 4.30 -16.04 -0.95
C LYS A 110 2.89 -16.05 -1.55
N GLU A 111 2.63 -15.08 -2.42
CA GLU A 111 1.41 -14.99 -3.23
C GLU A 111 1.58 -15.78 -4.54
N GLN A 112 0.48 -16.26 -5.11
CA GLN A 112 0.47 -16.89 -6.42
C GLN A 112 0.15 -15.87 -7.51
N TYR A 113 1.12 -15.62 -8.39
CA TYR A 113 1.03 -14.68 -9.50
C TYR A 113 0.96 -15.40 -10.85
N PHE A 114 0.09 -14.93 -11.74
CA PHE A 114 -0.05 -15.44 -13.09
C PHE A 114 0.29 -14.31 -14.07
N SER A 115 1.00 -14.64 -15.14
CA SER A 115 1.37 -13.66 -16.17
C SER A 115 0.92 -14.15 -17.53
N GLU A 116 0.38 -13.25 -18.36
CA GLU A 116 0.14 -13.51 -19.78
C GLU A 116 1.40 -13.95 -20.55
N SER A 117 2.57 -13.50 -20.11
CA SER A 117 3.86 -13.91 -20.70
C SER A 117 4.38 -15.26 -20.19
N GLY A 118 3.75 -15.83 -19.16
CA GLY A 118 4.13 -17.08 -18.54
C GLY A 118 3.43 -18.30 -19.15
N THR A 119 3.70 -19.47 -18.58
CA THR A 119 2.98 -20.71 -18.95
C THR A 119 1.53 -20.64 -18.47
N PRO A 120 0.53 -20.85 -19.34
CA PRO A 120 -0.88 -20.88 -18.94
C PRO A 120 -1.13 -21.83 -17.76
N ASN A 121 -1.97 -21.42 -16.82
CA ASN A 121 -2.33 -22.19 -15.61
C ASN A 121 -1.15 -22.56 -14.69
N THR A 122 0.00 -21.90 -14.83
CA THR A 122 1.15 -22.10 -13.94
C THR A 122 1.41 -20.84 -13.13
N ALA A 123 1.23 -20.94 -11.81
CA ALA A 123 1.50 -19.83 -10.91
C ALA A 123 3.00 -19.68 -10.65
N GLN A 124 3.45 -18.43 -10.51
CA GLN A 124 4.74 -18.07 -9.95
C GLN A 124 4.54 -17.63 -8.51
N SER A 125 5.30 -18.18 -7.57
CA SER A 125 5.28 -17.72 -6.18
C SER A 125 6.08 -16.43 -6.04
N VAL A 126 5.43 -15.35 -5.60
CA VAL A 126 6.05 -14.03 -5.47
C VAL A 126 5.79 -13.43 -4.09
N VAL A 127 6.79 -12.73 -3.56
CA VAL A 127 6.60 -11.79 -2.44
C VAL A 127 6.43 -10.38 -3.00
N TRP A 128 7.30 -10.04 -3.94
CA TRP A 128 7.42 -8.70 -4.50
C TRP A 128 6.92 -8.68 -5.93
N THR A 129 5.91 -7.86 -6.17
CA THR A 129 5.49 -7.54 -7.53
C THR A 129 6.13 -6.21 -7.92
N LYS A 130 6.91 -6.21 -9.01
CA LYS A 130 7.68 -5.05 -9.45
C LYS A 130 6.80 -4.09 -10.27
N ILE A 131 6.88 -2.82 -9.95
CA ILE A 131 6.26 -1.72 -10.72
C ILE A 131 6.91 -1.64 -12.10
N THR A 132 6.16 -1.18 -13.11
CA THR A 132 6.65 -1.09 -14.50
C THR A 132 7.93 -0.24 -14.58
N PRO A 133 9.07 -0.81 -15.02
CA PRO A 133 10.37 -0.13 -14.94
C PRO A 133 10.43 1.22 -15.66
N HIS A 134 9.87 1.31 -16.86
CA HIS A 134 9.86 2.56 -17.63
C HIS A 134 9.03 3.66 -16.96
N TRP A 135 7.93 3.32 -16.29
CA TRP A 135 7.11 4.27 -15.55
C TRP A 135 7.80 4.71 -14.26
N LEU A 136 8.53 3.81 -13.60
CA LEU A 136 9.35 4.15 -12.45
C LEU A 136 10.48 5.11 -12.83
N GLN A 137 11.16 4.87 -13.96
CA GLN A 137 12.19 5.76 -14.49
C GLN A 137 11.63 7.13 -14.84
N LEU A 138 10.44 7.20 -15.42
CA LEU A 138 9.73 8.46 -15.69
C LEU A 138 9.48 9.23 -14.39
N ALA A 139 9.01 8.53 -13.35
CA ALA A 139 8.74 9.09 -12.03
C ALA A 139 10.00 9.63 -11.32
N SER A 140 11.17 9.03 -11.56
CA SER A 140 12.45 9.53 -11.04
C SER A 140 12.86 10.90 -11.62
N ASN A 141 12.24 11.36 -12.71
CA ASN A 141 12.59 12.58 -13.41
C ASN A 141 11.63 13.76 -13.13
N PHE A 142 10.95 13.78 -11.98
CA PHE A 142 10.01 14.86 -11.62
C PHE A 142 10.71 16.18 -11.24
N GLY A 143 12.02 16.18 -11.00
CA GLY A 143 12.73 17.37 -10.56
C GLY A 143 12.17 17.92 -9.23
N ASP A 144 12.09 19.24 -9.11
CA ASP A 144 11.64 19.92 -7.89
C ASP A 144 10.11 20.04 -7.80
N LEU A 145 9.41 18.90 -7.75
CA LEU A 145 7.96 18.88 -7.55
C LEU A 145 7.60 19.56 -6.21
N LYS A 146 6.85 20.67 -6.27
CA LYS A 146 6.44 21.44 -5.09
C LYS A 146 5.23 20.80 -4.40
N LEU A 147 5.50 20.05 -3.34
CA LEU A 147 4.49 19.52 -2.43
C LEU A 147 4.05 20.58 -1.39
N GLU A 148 2.78 20.51 -0.99
CA GLU A 148 2.23 21.33 0.09
C GLU A 148 2.78 20.89 1.45
N GLN A 149 3.13 21.86 2.29
CA GLN A 149 3.61 21.62 3.65
C GLN A 149 2.52 21.83 4.70
N CYS A 150 1.46 22.57 4.36
CA CYS A 150 0.47 23.04 5.32
C CYS A 150 -0.92 22.52 5.01
N VAL A 151 -1.64 22.09 6.04
CA VAL A 151 -3.07 21.76 5.95
C VAL A 151 -3.88 23.06 5.81
N ASN A 152 -3.48 24.10 6.55
CA ASN A 152 -4.05 25.45 6.53
C ASN A 152 -3.02 26.47 7.06
N SER A 153 -3.40 27.75 7.14
CA SER A 153 -2.51 28.84 7.59
C SER A 153 -1.92 28.68 8.99
N SER A 154 -2.54 27.85 9.84
CA SER A 154 -2.17 27.68 11.25
C SER A 154 -1.58 26.32 11.57
N LEU A 155 -1.58 25.37 10.62
CA LEU A 155 -1.08 24.02 10.80
C LEU A 155 -0.22 23.58 9.61
N CYS A 156 1.08 23.51 9.86
CA CYS A 156 2.09 23.08 8.90
C CYS A 156 2.95 21.97 9.47
N LEU A 157 3.44 21.11 8.57
CA LEU A 157 4.45 20.11 8.90
C LEU A 157 5.78 20.80 9.24
N PRO A 158 6.57 20.24 10.18
CA PRO A 158 7.85 20.82 10.57
C PRO A 158 8.90 20.74 9.45
N GLN A 159 8.80 19.72 8.59
CA GLN A 159 9.69 19.52 7.46
C GLN A 159 8.90 19.69 6.17
N LYS A 160 9.57 20.20 5.14
CA LYS A 160 8.98 20.31 3.81
C LYS A 160 8.87 18.90 3.19
N PRO A 161 7.69 18.50 2.70
CA PRO A 161 7.55 17.19 2.11
C PRO A 161 8.37 16.98 0.84
N LYS A 162 8.76 15.72 0.62
CA LYS A 162 9.53 15.28 -0.55
C LYS A 162 8.83 14.12 -1.26
N LEU A 163 9.13 13.99 -2.55
CA LEU A 163 8.84 12.80 -3.33
C LEU A 163 10.00 11.82 -3.20
N VAL A 164 9.72 10.55 -2.93
CA VAL A 164 10.72 9.48 -2.88
C VAL A 164 10.31 8.33 -3.78
N VAL A 165 11.18 7.98 -4.71
CA VAL A 165 10.97 6.92 -5.70
C VAL A 165 11.86 5.72 -5.37
N GLY A 166 11.34 4.51 -5.54
CA GLY A 166 12.13 3.28 -5.53
C GLY A 166 12.09 2.48 -4.24
N LEU A 167 11.40 2.95 -3.20
CA LEU A 167 11.21 2.22 -1.94
C LEU A 167 10.25 1.03 -2.10
N ARG A 168 9.96 0.32 -1.02
CA ARG A 168 9.03 -0.83 -1.01
C ARG A 168 7.73 -0.47 -0.31
N ALA A 169 6.63 -1.02 -0.79
CA ALA A 169 5.33 -0.86 -0.17
C ALA A 169 4.73 -2.20 0.28
N SER A 170 3.92 -2.12 1.32
CA SER A 170 3.11 -3.21 1.87
C SER A 170 1.66 -2.97 1.54
N THR A 171 0.94 -4.04 1.27
CA THR A 171 -0.51 -4.00 1.27
C THR A 171 -1.06 -5.13 2.13
N ALA A 172 -2.08 -4.85 2.94
CA ALA A 172 -2.86 -5.85 3.66
C ALA A 172 -4.27 -5.30 3.96
N ASN A 173 -5.25 -6.18 4.23
CA ASN A 173 -6.61 -5.77 4.61
C ASN A 173 -6.71 -5.31 6.07
N ILE A 174 -5.71 -4.57 6.56
CA ILE A 174 -5.63 -4.04 7.90
C ILE A 174 -5.21 -2.57 7.87
N PHE A 175 -5.89 -1.74 8.67
CA PHE A 175 -5.38 -0.40 8.95
C PHE A 175 -4.28 -0.52 10.01
N LEU A 176 -3.04 -0.16 9.66
CA LEU A 176 -1.90 -0.32 10.56
C LEU A 176 -1.78 0.89 11.49
N ASP A 177 -2.02 0.68 12.78
CA ASP A 177 -1.80 1.68 13.84
C ASP A 177 -1.07 1.06 15.04
N ASN A 178 0.05 0.38 14.78
CA ASN A 178 0.84 -0.27 15.81
C ASN A 178 2.35 -0.14 15.52
N ALA A 179 3.06 0.62 16.37
CA ALA A 179 4.50 0.89 16.20
C ALA A 179 5.34 -0.39 16.12
N ALA A 180 5.11 -1.37 16.99
CA ALA A 180 5.90 -2.58 17.04
C ALA A 180 5.76 -3.41 15.76
N TYR A 181 4.53 -3.56 15.28
CA TYR A 181 4.26 -4.29 14.05
C TYR A 181 4.72 -3.54 12.79
N ARG A 182 4.58 -2.21 12.78
CA ARG A 182 5.19 -1.32 11.78
C ARG A 182 6.71 -1.51 11.71
N ASP A 183 7.39 -1.51 12.86
CA ASP A 183 8.84 -1.65 12.93
C ASP A 183 9.28 -3.06 12.46
N PHE A 184 8.50 -4.10 12.79
CA PHE A 184 8.71 -5.44 12.24
C PHE A 184 8.64 -5.46 10.70
N LEU A 185 7.63 -4.82 10.09
CA LEU A 185 7.52 -4.75 8.63
C LEU A 185 8.70 -4.00 8.00
N PHE A 186 9.14 -2.90 8.61
CA PHE A 186 10.32 -2.18 8.16
C PHE A 186 11.59 -3.02 8.25
N GLN A 187 11.86 -3.64 9.40
CA GLN A 187 13.09 -4.41 9.62
C GLN A 187 13.17 -5.68 8.77
N THR A 188 12.04 -6.36 8.60
CA THR A 188 11.96 -7.65 7.90
C THR A 188 11.96 -7.45 6.38
N PHE A 189 11.14 -6.51 5.88
CA PHE A 189 10.86 -6.39 4.45
C PHE A 189 11.39 -5.10 3.82
N HIS A 190 11.94 -4.18 4.63
CA HIS A 190 12.37 -2.84 4.19
C HIS A 190 11.22 -2.02 3.59
N ILE A 191 10.01 -2.23 4.12
CA ILE A 191 8.78 -1.54 3.72
C ILE A 191 8.80 -0.10 4.21
N SER A 192 8.45 0.85 3.35
CA SER A 192 8.37 2.27 3.70
C SER A 192 6.96 2.82 3.77
N SER A 193 6.04 2.29 2.97
CA SER A 193 4.63 2.67 2.98
C SER A 193 3.73 1.45 3.14
N VAL A 194 2.61 1.62 3.84
CA VAL A 194 1.60 0.56 4.05
C VAL A 194 0.22 1.06 3.61
N ASP A 195 -0.46 0.29 2.77
CA ASP A 195 -1.83 0.56 2.33
C ASP A 195 -2.69 -0.70 2.30
N MET A 196 -3.87 -0.62 1.70
CA MET A 196 -4.86 -1.69 1.71
C MET A 196 -5.31 -2.13 0.30
N GLU A 197 -4.65 -1.62 -0.76
CA GLU A 197 -5.08 -1.87 -2.15
C GLU A 197 -3.95 -2.16 -3.14
N SER A 198 -2.75 -1.60 -2.95
CA SER A 198 -1.78 -1.47 -4.05
C SER A 198 -1.36 -2.80 -4.67
N ALA A 199 -1.04 -3.82 -3.87
CA ALA A 199 -0.62 -5.09 -4.45
C ALA A 199 -1.75 -5.82 -5.20
N ALA A 200 -3.02 -5.65 -4.83
CA ALA A 200 -4.14 -6.20 -5.60
C ALA A 200 -4.23 -5.57 -7.00
N VAL A 201 -4.12 -4.24 -7.06
CA VAL A 201 -4.18 -3.48 -8.32
C VAL A 201 -2.96 -3.78 -9.19
N VAL A 202 -1.77 -3.77 -8.60
CA VAL A 202 -0.50 -4.04 -9.31
C VAL A 202 -0.49 -5.45 -9.89
N MET A 203 -0.86 -6.47 -9.10
CA MET A 203 -0.90 -7.83 -9.59
C MET A 203 -1.96 -8.02 -10.67
N THR A 204 -3.16 -7.46 -10.51
CA THR A 204 -4.22 -7.56 -11.53
C THR A 204 -3.77 -6.91 -12.83
N SER A 205 -3.21 -5.69 -12.77
CA SER A 205 -2.72 -4.97 -13.95
C SER A 205 -1.64 -5.75 -14.69
N LEU A 206 -0.63 -6.24 -13.96
CA LEU A 206 0.49 -6.95 -14.57
C LEU A 206 0.11 -8.35 -15.03
N SER A 207 -0.86 -9.01 -14.39
CA SER A 207 -1.37 -10.30 -14.85
C SER A 207 -1.99 -10.19 -16.24
N ASN A 208 -2.66 -9.06 -16.52
CA ASN A 208 -3.27 -8.71 -17.81
C ASN A 208 -2.30 -7.96 -18.75
N GLY A 209 -0.99 -7.94 -18.47
CA GLY A 209 0.00 -7.32 -19.37
C GLY A 209 0.01 -5.78 -19.40
N PHE A 210 -0.72 -5.08 -18.52
CA PHE A 210 -0.79 -3.62 -18.52
C PHE A 210 0.25 -2.97 -17.58
N PRO A 211 0.89 -1.88 -18.01
CA PRO A 211 1.82 -1.15 -17.16
C PRO A 211 1.10 -0.47 -16.00
N VAL A 212 1.76 -0.40 -14.84
CA VAL A 212 1.20 0.13 -13.60
C VAL A 212 2.23 0.93 -12.81
N ILE A 213 1.77 1.97 -12.12
CA ILE A 213 2.52 2.71 -11.11
C ILE A 213 1.66 2.93 -9.87
N VAL A 214 2.30 2.97 -8.71
CA VAL A 214 1.69 3.27 -7.42
C VAL A 214 2.24 4.60 -6.90
N ILE A 215 1.37 5.51 -6.45
CA ILE A 215 1.76 6.81 -5.89
C ILE A 215 0.99 7.03 -4.58
N ARG A 216 1.70 7.08 -3.45
CA ARG A 216 1.09 7.12 -2.11
C ARG A 216 1.59 8.29 -1.28
N GLY A 217 0.69 9.16 -0.84
CA GLY A 217 0.99 10.22 0.14
C GLY A 217 0.94 9.69 1.56
N LEU A 218 1.95 9.99 2.37
CA LEU A 218 2.04 9.50 3.74
C LEU A 218 1.15 10.33 4.67
N SER A 219 0.05 9.75 5.16
CA SER A 219 -0.95 10.46 5.98
C SER A 219 -0.69 10.40 7.48
N ASP A 220 0.06 9.40 7.93
CA ASP A 220 0.28 9.08 9.33
C ASP A 220 1.53 8.22 9.50
N LEU A 221 1.84 7.83 10.74
CA LEU A 221 3.06 7.08 11.08
C LEU A 221 2.82 5.60 11.30
N ALA A 222 1.69 5.04 10.84
CA ALA A 222 1.34 3.63 10.99
C ALA A 222 1.44 3.12 12.44
N GLY A 223 1.10 3.98 13.42
CA GLY A 223 1.21 3.69 14.85
C GLY A 223 2.48 4.19 15.53
N GLY A 224 3.45 4.76 14.79
CA GLY A 224 4.68 5.32 15.36
C GLY A 224 4.49 6.62 16.15
N GLN A 225 3.31 7.25 16.08
CA GLN A 225 2.96 8.43 16.86
C GLN A 225 2.58 8.08 18.32
N GLN A 226 2.55 9.10 19.19
CA GLN A 226 1.93 8.98 20.50
C GLN A 226 0.44 9.36 20.44
N GLY A 227 -0.42 8.53 21.01
CA GLY A 227 -1.86 8.77 21.05
C GLY A 227 -2.57 8.56 19.72
N LYS A 228 -3.57 9.39 19.42
CA LYS A 228 -4.45 9.22 18.26
C LYS A 228 -3.69 9.31 16.94
N ASN A 229 -3.97 8.38 16.02
CA ASN A 229 -3.42 8.43 14.67
C ASN A 229 -3.72 9.75 13.95
N ALA A 230 -2.71 10.26 13.23
CA ALA A 230 -2.72 11.58 12.64
C ALA A 230 -3.46 11.66 11.28
N ILE A 231 -3.95 10.53 10.75
CA ILE A 231 -4.65 10.44 9.46
C ILE A 231 -5.82 11.43 9.35
N GLY A 232 -6.58 11.64 10.42
CA GLY A 232 -7.71 12.57 10.43
C GLY A 232 -7.30 14.06 10.31
N ILE A 233 -6.03 14.36 10.56
CA ILE A 233 -5.47 15.71 10.50
C ILE A 233 -4.75 15.93 9.16
N PHE A 234 -3.88 14.98 8.77
CA PHE A 234 -3.00 15.14 7.61
C PHE A 234 -3.42 14.34 6.37
N GLY A 235 -4.48 13.52 6.44
CA GLY A 235 -4.96 12.74 5.30
C GLY A 235 -5.30 13.59 4.08
N TYR A 236 -5.92 14.77 4.28
CA TYR A 236 -6.17 15.73 3.19
C TYR A 236 -4.86 16.22 2.55
N LEU A 237 -3.87 16.61 3.36
CA LEU A 237 -2.59 17.10 2.87
C LEU A 237 -1.85 16.03 2.06
N ALA A 238 -1.81 14.81 2.57
CA ALA A 238 -1.24 13.66 1.88
C ALA A 238 -1.95 13.39 0.54
N ALA A 239 -3.29 13.45 0.50
CA ALA A 239 -4.06 13.29 -0.72
C ALA A 239 -3.77 14.38 -1.76
N VAL A 240 -3.68 15.64 -1.34
CA VAL A 240 -3.31 16.77 -2.23
C VAL A 240 -1.91 16.58 -2.81
N ASN A 241 -0.93 16.22 -1.98
CA ASN A 241 0.44 15.97 -2.45
C ASN A 241 0.51 14.79 -3.41
N THR A 242 -0.26 13.73 -3.14
CA THR A 242 -0.40 12.59 -4.06
C THR A 242 -0.97 13.03 -5.40
N ALA A 243 -2.06 13.81 -5.41
CA ALA A 243 -2.68 14.30 -6.64
C ALA A 243 -1.72 15.16 -7.48
N LYS A 244 -0.90 16.00 -6.84
CA LYS A 244 0.17 16.76 -7.53
C LYS A 244 1.18 15.84 -8.22
N ALA A 245 1.63 14.78 -7.54
CA ALA A 245 2.56 13.81 -8.13
C ALA A 245 1.92 13.02 -9.28
N VAL A 246 0.64 12.69 -9.19
CA VAL A 246 -0.12 12.05 -10.27
C VAL A 246 -0.23 12.97 -11.49
N LEU A 247 -0.55 14.24 -11.29
CA LEU A 247 -0.63 15.22 -12.37
C LEU A 247 0.73 15.43 -13.07
N GLU A 248 1.82 15.51 -12.29
CA GLU A 248 3.17 15.57 -12.84
C GLU A 248 3.51 14.30 -13.64
N PHE A 249 3.13 13.11 -13.14
CA PHE A 249 3.33 11.86 -13.87
C PHE A 249 2.61 11.86 -15.22
N ILE A 250 1.32 12.21 -15.21
CA ILE A 250 0.48 12.24 -16.43
C ILE A 250 1.05 13.23 -17.45
N GLY A 251 1.48 14.42 -17.01
CA GLY A 251 2.08 15.42 -17.89
C GLY A 251 3.39 14.97 -18.56
N LYS A 252 4.07 13.96 -18.02
CA LYS A 252 5.28 13.38 -18.62
C LYS A 252 5.01 12.13 -19.47
N LEU A 253 3.78 11.60 -19.52
CA LEU A 253 3.47 10.43 -20.34
C LEU A 253 3.57 10.78 -21.84
N PRO A 254 4.16 9.90 -22.67
CA PRO A 254 4.22 10.11 -24.12
C PRO A 254 2.81 10.26 -24.71
N GLY A 255 2.57 11.35 -25.44
CA GLY A 255 1.26 11.67 -26.03
C GLY A 255 0.41 12.68 -25.25
N TYR A 256 0.84 13.09 -24.04
CA TYR A 256 0.23 14.18 -23.25
C TYR A 256 1.14 15.42 -23.11
N ALA A 257 2.33 15.40 -23.72
CA ALA A 257 3.19 16.58 -23.80
C ALA A 257 2.53 17.62 -24.72
N HIS A 258 2.12 18.74 -24.14
CA HIS A 258 1.69 19.94 -24.86
C HIS A 258 2.87 20.64 -25.54
#